data_AF-A0A662VN56-F1
#
_entry.id   AF-A0A662VN56-F1
#
_cell.length_a   1.000
_cell.length_b   1.000
_cell.length_c   1.000
_cell.angle_alpha   90.00
_cell.angle_beta   90.00
_cell.angle_gamma   90.00
#
_symmetry.space_group_name_H-M   'P 1'
#
loop_
_entity.id
_entity.type
_entity.pdbx_description
1 polymer ?
#
loop_
_entity_poly.entity_id
_entity_poly.type
_entity_poly.pdbx_seq_one_letter_code
_entity_poly.pdbx_strand_id
1 'polypeptide(L)' 'MKPIDKIDKKILEYLAEEDWPVTTEMVAKRLKISWNTAQVHLYKLVASGLAKGKKVGRQNQWMITEEGRKILQDILRS' A
#
# COMPACT_ATOMS: atom_id res chain seq x y z
N MET A 1 -1.38 -9.23 -14.70
CA MET A 1 -1.32 -8.23 -13.61
C MET A 1 -2.63 -7.45 -13.64
N LYS A 2 -3.37 -7.36 -12.54
CA LYS A 2 -4.59 -6.51 -12.50
C LYS A 2 -4.16 -5.04 -12.60
N PRO A 3 -4.94 -4.15 -13.25
CA PRO A 3 -4.65 -2.72 -13.28
C PRO A 3 -4.50 -2.17 -11.86
N ILE A 4 -3.47 -1.35 -11.65
CA ILE A 4 -3.33 -0.50 -10.47
C ILE A 4 -4.39 0.58 -10.58
N ASP A 5 -5.32 0.60 -9.63
CA ASP A 5 -6.35 1.61 -9.59
C ASP A 5 -5.89 2.84 -8.80
N LYS A 6 -6.75 3.87 -8.77
CA LYS A 6 -6.46 5.14 -8.12
C LYS A 6 -6.22 5.00 -6.60
N ILE A 7 -6.84 4.01 -5.95
CA ILE A 7 -6.66 3.77 -4.52
C ILE A 7 -5.32 3.06 -4.30
N ASP A 8 -5.01 2.03 -5.10
CA ASP A 8 -3.72 1.35 -5.06
C ASP A 8 -2.55 2.32 -5.21
N LYS A 9 -2.62 3.22 -6.20
CA LYS A 9 -1.60 4.25 -6.43
C LYS A 9 -1.40 5.12 -5.19
N LYS A 10 -2.48 5.64 -4.60
CA LYS A 10 -2.41 6.46 -3.39
C LYS A 10 -1.85 5.72 -2.18
N ILE A 11 -2.12 4.42 -2.07
CA ILE A 11 -1.54 3.59 -1.00
C ILE A 11 -0.04 3.45 -1.24
N LEU A 12 0.40 3.17 -2.47
CA LEU A 12 1.83 3.09 -2.80
C LEU A 12 2.56 4.41 -2.56
N GLU A 13 1.96 5.56 -2.94
CA GLU A 13 2.47 6.89 -2.62
C GLU A 13 2.68 7.05 -1.11
N TYR A 14 1.66 6.73 -0.32
CA TYR A 14 1.77 6.84 1.13
C TYR A 14 2.81 5.89 1.74
N LEU A 15 2.86 4.63 1.28
CA LEU A 15 3.87 3.68 1.74
C LEU A 15 5.30 4.06 1.31
N ALA A 16 5.46 4.84 0.24
CA ALA A 16 6.75 5.32 -0.23
C ALA A 16 7.27 6.52 0.56
N GLU A 17 6.36 7.35 1.10
CA GLU A 17 6.62 8.50 1.98
C GLU A 17 7.10 8.08 3.37
N GLU A 18 6.71 6.89 3.83
CA GLU A 18 6.94 6.43 5.20
C GLU A 18 8.22 5.57 5.29
N ASP A 19 9.11 5.93 6.21
CA ASP A 19 10.35 5.19 6.51
C ASP A 19 10.09 3.92 7.34
N TRP A 20 8.92 3.84 7.98
CA TRP A 20 8.55 2.78 8.92
C TRP A 20 7.29 2.03 8.48
N PRO A 21 7.09 0.78 8.94
CA PRO A 21 5.85 0.05 8.65
C PRO A 21 4.62 0.77 9.19
N VAL A 22 3.58 0.92 8.35
CA VAL A 22 2.31 1.55 8.73
C VAL A 22 1.22 0.52 8.95
N THR A 23 0.18 0.86 9.71
CA THR A 23 -0.97 -0.03 9.93
C THR A 23 -2.08 0.22 8.91
N THR A 24 -3.01 -0.73 8.77
CA THR A 24 -4.20 -0.53 7.93
C THR A 24 -5.01 0.70 8.36
N GLU A 25 -5.04 0.99 9.66
CA GLU A 25 -5.74 2.16 10.20
C GLU A 25 -5.09 3.47 9.77
N MET A 26 -3.75 3.54 9.76
CA MET A 26 -3.01 4.72 9.28
C MET A 26 -3.32 4.98 7.80
N VAL A 27 -3.30 3.93 6.96
CA VAL A 27 -3.64 4.02 5.54
C VAL A 27 -5.07 4.52 5.35
N ALA A 28 -6.04 3.93 6.08
CA ALA A 28 -7.45 4.32 5.99
C ALA A 28 -7.66 5.79 6.37
N LYS A 29 -7.03 6.24 7.47
CA LYS A 29 -7.08 7.64 7.92
C LYS A 29 -6.44 8.61 6.92
N ARG A 30 -5.24 8.29 6.43
CA ARG A 30 -4.50 9.14 5.47
C ARG A 30 -5.28 9.35 4.18
N LEU A 31 -5.87 8.28 3.64
CA LEU A 31 -6.58 8.32 2.35
C LEU A 31 -8.07 8.69 2.48
N LYS A 32 -8.59 8.82 3.71
CA LYS A 32 -10.02 9.07 4.01
C LYS A 32 -10.93 8.02 3.38
N ILE A 33 -10.56 6.74 3.54
CA ILE A 33 -11.33 5.58 3.05
C ILE A 33 -11.70 4.65 4.21
N SER A 34 -12.63 3.72 3.98
CA SER A 34 -12.97 2.72 5.00
C SER A 34 -11.78 1.80 5.30
N TRP A 35 -11.70 1.31 6.53
CA TRP A 35 -10.66 0.35 6.94
C TRP A 35 -10.68 -0.93 6.07
N ASN A 36 -11.88 -1.43 5.75
CA ASN A 36 -12.04 -2.61 4.90
C ASN A 36 -11.54 -2.33 3.47
N THR A 37 -11.83 -1.15 2.91
CA THR A 37 -11.29 -0.74 1.61
C THR A 37 -9.76 -0.72 1.66
N ALA A 38 -9.16 -0.05 2.64
CA ALA A 38 -7.70 -0.04 2.79
C ALA A 38 -7.14 -1.47 2.88
N GLN A 39 -7.76 -2.34 3.68
CA GLN A 39 -7.31 -3.72 3.85
C GLN A 39 -7.34 -4.52 2.55
N VAL A 40 -8.42 -4.45 1.78
CA VAL A 40 -8.57 -5.16 0.50
C VAL A 40 -7.49 -4.73 -0.48
N HIS A 41 -7.26 -3.43 -0.63
CA HIS A 41 -6.23 -2.90 -1.54
C HIS A 41 -4.80 -3.24 -1.05
N LEU A 42 -4.52 -3.19 0.25
CA LEU A 42 -3.23 -3.61 0.81
C LEU A 42 -2.93 -5.09 0.52
N TYR A 43 -3.91 -5.98 0.68
CA TYR A 43 -3.74 -7.38 0.31
C TYR A 43 -3.57 -7.59 -1.20
N LYS A 44 -4.28 -6.81 -2.03
CA LYS A 44 -4.10 -6.81 -3.50
C LYS A 44 -2.66 -6.43 -3.88
N LEU A 45 -2.10 -5.40 -3.25
CA LEU A 45 -0.72 -4.94 -3.46
C LEU A 45 0.31 -5.98 -2.99
N VAL A 46 0.06 -6.64 -1.86
CA VAL A 46 0.90 -7.75 -1.38
C VAL A 46 0.88 -8.93 -2.34
N ALA A 47 -0.31 -9.34 -2.80
CA ALA A 47 -0.45 -10.43 -3.78
C ALA A 47 0.25 -10.12 -5.12
N SER A 48 0.45 -8.83 -5.42
CA SER A 48 1.15 -8.35 -6.61
C SER A 48 2.64 -8.09 -6.39
N GLY A 49 3.16 -8.32 -5.17
CA GLY A 49 4.57 -8.09 -4.81
C GLY A 49 4.97 -6.62 -4.64
N LEU A 50 4.02 -5.69 -4.69
CA LEU A 50 4.26 -4.24 -4.62
C LEU A 50 4.32 -3.71 -3.18
N ALA A 51 3.76 -4.48 -2.23
CA ALA A 51 3.86 -4.21 -0.80
C ALA A 51 4.24 -5.50 -0.06
N LYS A 52 4.78 -5.35 1.14
CA LYS A 52 4.98 -6.43 2.12
C LYS A 52 4.05 -6.21 3.30
N GLY A 53 3.40 -7.28 3.73
CA GLY A 53 2.55 -7.29 4.92
C GLY A 53 3.09 -8.26 5.96
N LYS A 54 3.09 -7.86 7.24
CA LYS A 54 3.39 -8.74 8.37
C LYS A 54 2.41 -8.49 9.50
N LYS A 55 1.93 -9.56 10.14
CA LYS A 55 1.15 -9.45 11.37
C LYS A 55 2.09 -9.20 12.54
N VAL A 56 1.89 -8.10 13.26
CA VAL A 56 2.63 -7.70 14.46
C VAL A 56 1.63 -7.50 15.61
N GLY A 57 1.65 -8.43 16.56
CA GLY A 57 0.63 -8.50 17.61
C GLY A 57 -0.78 -8.67 17.01
N ARG A 58 -1.67 -7.71 17.30
CA ARG A 58 -3.07 -7.72 16.82
C ARG A 58 -3.29 -6.97 15.50
N GLN A 59 -2.24 -6.37 14.93
CA GLN A 59 -2.35 -5.49 13.76
C GLN A 59 -1.50 -5.99 12.60
N ASN A 60 -1.94 -5.71 11.37
CA ASN A 60 -1.09 -5.86 10.20
C ASN A 60 -0.29 -4.59 9.98
N GLN A 61 0.99 -4.74 9.67
CA GLN A 61 1.89 -3.68 9.27
C GLN A 61 2.33 -3.85 7.82
N TRP A 62 2.50 -2.73 7.13
CA TRP A 62 2.68 -2.66 5.69
C TRP A 62 3.86 -1.77 5.33
N MET A 63 4.63 -2.20 4.34
CA MET A 63 5.72 -1.42 3.75
C MET A 63 5.71 -1.59 2.24
N ILE A 64 6.16 -0.56 1.52
CA ILE A 64 6.41 -0.68 0.09
C ILE A 64 7.60 -1.61 -0.18
N THR A 65 7.56 -2.33 -1.30
CA THR A 65 8.72 -3.09 -1.80
C THR A 65 9.54 -2.25 -2.78
N GLU A 66 10.73 -2.74 -3.12
CA GLU A 66 11.53 -2.15 -4.19
C GLU A 66 10.75 -2.16 -5.53
N GLU A 67 10.05 -3.25 -5.83
CA GLU A 67 9.20 -3.36 -7.01
C GLU A 67 8.03 -2.37 -6.98
N GLY A 68 7.38 -2.20 -5.81
CA GLY A 68 6.36 -1.19 -5.61
C GLY A 68 6.86 0.23 -5.86
N ARG A 69 8.09 0.55 -5.43
CA ARG A 69 8.72 1.85 -5.68
C ARG A 69 8.98 2.06 -7.17
N LYS A 70 9.51 1.06 -7.89
CA LYS A 70 9.75 1.14 -9.34
C LYS A 70 8.47 1.38 -10.12
N ILE A 71 7.44 0.57 -9.87
CA ILE A 71 6.14 0.72 -10.53
C ILE A 71 5.53 2.09 -10.24
N LEU A 72 5.62 2.59 -9.01
CA LEU A 72 5.16 3.92 -8.68
C LEU A 72 5.90 5.00 -9.47
N GLN A 73 7.23 4.89 -9.61
CA GLN A 73 8.02 5.83 -10.42
C GLN A 73 7.63 5.80 -11.89
N ASP A 74 7.38 4.61 -12.45
CA ASP A 74 6.95 4.47 -13.85
C ASP A 74 5.57 5.12 -14.07
N ILE A 75 4.64 4.96 -13.13
CA ILE A 75 3.31 5.60 -13.14
C ILE A 75 3.40 7.13 -13.02
N LEU A 76 4.40 7.66 -12.32
CA LEU A 76 4.58 9.10 -12.17
C LEU A 76 5.28 9.76 -13.38
N ARG A 77 5.93 8.95 -14.23
CA ARG A 77 6.59 9.39 -15.47
C ARG A 77 5.69 9.30 -16.71
N SER A 78 4.61 8.51 -16.63
CA SER A 78 3.59 8.34 -17.68
C SER A 78 2.51 9.41 -17.60
#